data_AF-A0A8C0F3X4-F1
#
_entry.id   AF-A0A8C0F3X4-F1
#
_cell.length_a   1.000
_cell.length_b   1.000
_cell.length_c   1.000
_cell.angle_alpha   90.00
_cell.angle_beta   90.00
_cell.angle_gamma   90.00
#
_symmetry.space_group_name_H-M   'P 1'
#
loop_
_entity.id
_entity.type
_entity.pdbx_description
1 polymer ?
#
loop_
_entity_poly.entity_id
_entity_poly.type
_entity_poly.pdbx_seq_one_letter_code
_entity_poly.pdbx_strand_id
1 'polypeptide(L)'
;LSGLFTCLCCNTCGDVREAYRRRGWAFKSPDSIEQCKREGFSQKMQEQKNEGCQVYGFLEVNKVAGNFHFAPGRSFQQSHVRGKLLAFPFQINRTHYIKHLSFGRDYPGIVNPLDGTDVTAQQGKSHIFLSVDPNLTNQFSVTRHEKIANGLLGDQGLPGVFVPYELSPVMVKLTEEHR
;
A
#
# COMPACT_ATOMS: atom_id res chain seq x y z
N LEU A 1 -3.43 46.39 1.58
CA LEU A 1 -4.36 45.25 1.36
C LEU A 1 -4.18 44.77 -0.07
N SER A 2 -3.21 43.90 -0.33
CA SER A 2 -2.98 43.35 -1.68
C SER A 2 -2.54 41.90 -1.56
N GLY A 3 -3.46 41.07 -1.06
CA GLY A 3 -3.34 39.62 -1.17
C GLY A 3 -3.63 39.24 -2.62
N LEU A 4 -2.58 39.10 -3.43
CA LEU A 4 -2.65 38.49 -4.75
C LEU A 4 -3.13 37.04 -4.58
N PHE A 5 -4.45 36.83 -4.66
CA PHE A 5 -5.00 35.53 -5.00
C PHE A 5 -4.64 35.26 -6.46
N THR A 6 -3.44 34.75 -6.71
CA THR A 6 -3.13 34.13 -7.99
C THR A 6 -3.99 32.89 -8.10
N CYS A 7 -5.11 32.98 -8.82
CA CYS A 7 -5.84 31.83 -9.28
C CYS A 7 -4.90 31.04 -10.20
N LEU A 8 -4.27 30.00 -9.69
CA LEU A 8 -3.43 29.12 -10.47
C LEU A 8 -4.34 28.36 -11.45
N CYS A 9 -4.20 28.65 -12.74
CA CYS A 9 -4.92 27.93 -13.78
C CYS A 9 -4.50 26.45 -13.77
N CYS A 10 -5.47 25.53 -13.77
CA CYS A 10 -5.20 24.10 -13.90
C CYS A 10 -5.12 23.76 -15.40
N ASN A 11 -3.90 23.70 -15.93
CA ASN A 11 -3.69 23.48 -17.36
C ASN A 11 -3.73 22.00 -17.74
N THR A 12 -3.37 21.12 -16.79
CA THR A 12 -3.34 19.67 -17.00
C THR A 12 -4.36 18.92 -16.14
N CYS A 13 -4.68 17.67 -16.52
CA CYS A 13 -5.51 16.80 -15.69
C CYS A 13 -4.88 16.56 -14.31
N GLY A 14 -3.54 16.52 -14.25
CA GLY A 14 -2.77 16.43 -13.00
C GLY A 14 -3.04 17.63 -12.08
N ASP A 15 -3.03 18.85 -12.63
CA ASP A 15 -3.27 20.07 -11.85
C ASP A 15 -4.70 20.10 -11.28
N VAL A 16 -5.70 19.72 -12.08
CA VAL A 16 -7.10 19.64 -11.62
C VAL A 16 -7.24 18.63 -10.48
N ARG A 17 -6.64 17.45 -10.63
CA ARG A 17 -6.67 16.40 -9.60
C ARG A 17 -6.00 16.87 -8.31
N GLU A 18 -4.87 17.54 -8.41
CA GLU A 18 -4.16 18.10 -7.27
C GLU A 18 -4.96 19.22 -6.59
N ALA A 19 -5.63 20.08 -7.36
CA ALA A 19 -6.52 21.11 -6.84
C ALA A 19 -7.73 20.52 -6.11
N TYR A 20 -8.39 19.50 -6.68
CA TYR A 20 -9.48 18.77 -6.03
C TYR A 20 -9.01 18.13 -4.72
N ARG A 21 -7.83 17.51 -4.73
CA ARG A 21 -7.20 16.92 -3.55
C ARG A 21 -6.96 17.94 -2.44
N ARG A 22 -6.37 19.10 -2.77
CA ARG A 22 -6.12 20.19 -1.80
C ARG A 22 -7.40 20.74 -1.17
N ARG A 23 -8.52 20.68 -1.91
CA ARG A 23 -9.85 21.08 -1.42
C ARG A 23 -10.63 19.95 -0.75
N GLY A 24 -10.10 18.73 -0.71
CA GLY A 24 -10.79 17.55 -0.17
C GLY A 24 -11.99 17.09 -1.02
N TRP A 25 -12.06 17.49 -2.29
CA TRP A 25 -13.15 17.15 -3.18
C TRP A 25 -12.97 15.75 -3.81
N ALA A 26 -14.08 15.03 -3.98
CA ALA A 26 -14.07 13.73 -4.63
C ALA A 26 -13.89 13.88 -6.15
N PHE A 27 -12.94 13.13 -6.70
CA PHE A 27 -12.67 13.09 -8.14
C PHE A 27 -13.46 11.94 -8.78
N LYS A 28 -14.72 12.19 -9.17
CA LYS A 28 -15.67 11.14 -9.58
C LYS A 28 -15.74 10.87 -11.08
N SER A 29 -15.64 11.92 -11.89
CA SER A 29 -15.92 11.86 -13.33
C SER A 29 -14.78 12.53 -14.09
N PRO A 30 -13.75 11.77 -14.49
CA PRO A 30 -12.64 12.33 -15.28
C PRO A 30 -13.11 12.86 -16.64
N ASP A 31 -14.13 12.24 -17.23
CA ASP A 31 -14.65 12.61 -18.56
C ASP A 31 -15.41 13.94 -18.58
N SER A 32 -15.86 14.44 -17.43
CA SER A 32 -16.49 15.76 -17.32
C SER A 32 -15.47 16.90 -17.18
N ILE A 33 -14.18 16.58 -17.09
CA ILE A 33 -13.10 17.56 -16.93
C ILE A 33 -12.35 17.65 -18.26
N GLU A 34 -12.38 18.83 -18.88
CA GLU A 34 -11.83 19.05 -20.23
C GLU A 34 -10.36 18.62 -20.34
N GLN A 35 -9.55 18.95 -19.34
CA GLN A 35 -8.12 18.59 -19.30
C GLN A 35 -7.94 17.07 -19.30
N CYS A 36 -8.76 16.33 -18.54
CA CYS A 36 -8.66 14.88 -18.43
C CYS A 36 -9.21 14.14 -19.65
N LYS A 37 -10.27 14.68 -20.26
CA LYS A 37 -10.80 14.19 -21.54
C LYS A 37 -9.78 14.40 -22.66
N ARG A 38 -9.20 15.60 -22.76
CA ARG A 38 -8.17 15.94 -23.77
C ARG A 38 -6.92 15.07 -23.64
N GLU A 39 -6.52 14.74 -22.41
CA GLU A 39 -5.35 13.90 -22.14
C GLU A 39 -5.63 12.38 -22.21
N GLY A 40 -6.88 11.98 -22.45
CA GLY A 40 -7.29 10.58 -22.55
C GLY A 40 -7.16 9.82 -21.23
N PHE A 41 -7.38 10.48 -20.08
CA PHE A 41 -7.13 9.88 -18.76
C PHE A 41 -7.93 8.58 -18.55
N SER A 42 -9.22 8.56 -18.86
CA SER A 42 -10.07 7.38 -18.69
C SER A 42 -9.62 6.19 -19.54
N GLN A 43 -9.19 6.45 -20.78
CA GLN A 43 -8.67 5.43 -21.68
C GLN A 43 -7.37 4.83 -21.14
N LYS A 44 -6.41 5.67 -20.73
CA LYS A 44 -5.15 5.23 -20.10
C LYS A 44 -5.42 4.36 -18.87
N MET A 45 -6.37 4.77 -18.03
CA MET A 45 -6.76 3.97 -16.86
C MET A 45 -7.35 2.61 -17.24
N GLN A 46 -8.10 2.53 -18.33
CA GLN A 46 -8.70 1.29 -18.81
C GLN A 46 -7.66 0.35 -19.43
N GLU A 47 -6.66 0.90 -20.13
CA GLU A 47 -5.50 0.15 -20.64
C GLU A 47 -4.70 -0.45 -19.48
N GLN A 48 -4.48 0.31 -18.41
CA GLN A 48 -3.76 -0.14 -17.21
C GLN A 48 -4.55 -1.10 -16.31
N LYS A 49 -5.83 -1.34 -16.58
CA LYS A 49 -6.70 -2.17 -15.73
C LYS A 49 -6.19 -3.61 -15.57
N ASN A 50 -5.56 -4.14 -16.62
CA ASN A 50 -5.06 -5.52 -16.66
C ASN A 50 -3.54 -5.61 -16.43
N GLU A 51 -2.89 -4.50 -16.10
CA GLU A 51 -1.46 -4.50 -15.81
C GLU A 51 -1.18 -5.04 -14.40
N GLY A 52 -0.11 -5.82 -14.29
CA GLY A 52 0.48 -6.24 -13.01
C GLY A 52 1.65 -5.34 -12.63
N CYS A 53 1.93 -5.24 -11.33
CA CYS A 53 3.07 -4.50 -10.81
C CYS A 53 4.09 -5.48 -10.21
N GLN A 54 5.38 -5.34 -10.58
CA GLN A 54 6.48 -5.98 -9.87
C GLN A 54 7.16 -4.96 -8.97
N VAL A 55 7.04 -5.15 -7.65
CA VAL A 55 7.72 -4.33 -6.64
C VAL A 55 8.92 -5.10 -6.10
N TYR A 56 10.07 -4.44 -6.05
CA TYR A 56 11.29 -4.98 -5.46
C TYR A 56 12.12 -3.82 -4.88
N GLY A 57 12.89 -4.10 -3.83
CA GLY A 57 13.74 -3.11 -3.17
C GLY A 57 13.82 -3.35 -1.68
N PHE A 58 14.38 -2.38 -0.97
CA PHE A 58 14.55 -2.39 0.47
C PHE A 58 13.82 -1.19 1.08
N LEU A 59 13.22 -1.40 2.24
CA LEU A 59 12.58 -0.33 3.01
C LEU A 59 13.30 -0.19 4.35
N GLU A 60 13.91 0.96 4.58
CA GLU A 60 14.46 1.29 5.89
C GLU A 60 13.33 1.76 6.81
N VAL A 61 13.12 1.03 7.91
CA VAL A 61 12.10 1.32 8.91
C VAL A 61 12.72 1.44 10.29
N ASN A 62 12.07 2.21 11.16
CA ASN A 62 12.40 2.22 12.56
C ASN A 62 12.15 0.83 13.18
N LYS A 63 13.00 0.43 14.13
CA LYS A 63 12.86 -0.83 14.90
C LYS A 63 11.76 -0.73 15.96
N VAL A 64 10.54 -0.46 15.52
CA VAL A 64 9.31 -0.38 16.31
C VAL A 64 8.18 -1.03 15.52
N ALA A 65 7.07 -1.36 16.18
CA ALA A 65 5.87 -1.83 15.50
C ALA A 65 5.42 -0.82 14.41
N GLY A 66 5.03 -1.33 13.25
CA GLY A 66 4.68 -0.51 12.11
C GLY A 66 3.72 -1.22 11.15
N ASN A 67 3.36 -0.54 10.07
CA ASN A 67 2.47 -1.08 9.05
C ASN A 67 2.83 -0.47 7.70
N PHE A 68 3.36 -1.28 6.80
CA PHE A 68 3.50 -0.90 5.40
C PHE A 68 2.35 -1.48 4.59
N HIS A 69 1.95 -0.79 3.52
CA HIS A 69 0.83 -1.23 2.71
C HIS A 69 1.02 -0.88 1.25
N PHE A 70 0.50 -1.76 0.39
CA PHE A 70 0.41 -1.56 -1.04
C PHE A 70 -1.03 -1.18 -1.38
N ALA A 71 -1.19 0.03 -1.91
CA ALA A 71 -2.47 0.55 -2.33
C ALA A 71 -2.34 1.22 -3.70
N PRO A 72 -3.36 1.10 -4.56
CA PRO A 72 -3.40 1.73 -5.86
C PRO A 72 -3.49 3.25 -5.70
N GLY A 73 -2.62 3.99 -6.38
CA GLY A 73 -2.59 5.44 -6.30
C GLY A 73 -1.19 6.03 -6.16
N ARG A 74 -1.13 7.35 -6.06
CA ARG A 74 0.10 8.04 -5.66
C ARG A 74 0.16 8.10 -4.14
N SER A 75 1.25 7.59 -3.57
CA SER A 75 1.56 7.72 -2.14
C SER A 75 1.87 9.19 -1.82
N PHE A 76 1.21 9.75 -0.81
CA PHE A 76 1.47 11.11 -0.33
C PHE A 76 1.54 11.11 1.20
N GLN A 77 2.58 11.73 1.75
CA GLN A 77 2.86 11.82 3.20
C GLN A 77 1.95 12.81 3.97
N GLN A 78 0.75 13.15 3.49
CA GLN A 78 -0.11 14.06 4.24
C GLN A 78 -0.90 13.32 5.31
N SER A 79 -0.39 13.47 6.55
CA SER A 79 -1.02 13.23 7.84
C SER A 79 -2.54 13.06 7.77
N HIS A 80 -3.01 11.88 8.16
CA HIS A 80 -4.36 11.65 8.69
C HIS A 80 -5.58 12.07 7.87
N VAL A 81 -5.44 12.43 6.59
CA VAL A 81 -6.62 12.73 5.78
C VAL A 81 -7.30 11.42 5.41
N ARG A 82 -8.32 11.07 6.21
CA ARG A 82 -9.46 10.21 5.84
C ARG A 82 -10.23 10.86 4.67
N GLY A 83 -9.54 11.06 3.57
CA GLY A 83 -10.13 11.44 2.30
C GLY A 83 -10.19 10.19 1.47
N LYS A 84 -11.34 9.93 0.85
CA LYS A 84 -11.58 8.87 -0.13
C LYS A 84 -10.68 9.06 -1.36
N LEU A 85 -9.37 8.96 -1.18
CA LEU A 85 -8.41 8.97 -2.26
C LEU A 85 -8.62 7.64 -2.97
N LEU A 86 -9.27 7.74 -4.13
CA LEU A 86 -9.31 6.71 -5.16
C LEU A 86 -10.26 5.55 -4.88
N ALA A 87 -11.51 5.85 -4.57
CA ALA A 87 -12.60 4.98 -5.02
C ALA A 87 -12.73 5.14 -6.54
N PHE A 88 -11.75 4.67 -7.30
CA PHE A 88 -11.98 4.39 -8.70
C PHE A 88 -13.03 3.28 -8.76
N PRO A 89 -14.03 3.36 -9.65
CA PRO A 89 -15.12 2.37 -9.74
C PRO A 89 -14.65 1.00 -10.24
N PHE A 90 -13.35 0.80 -10.43
CA PHE A 90 -12.78 -0.45 -10.89
C PHE A 90 -12.52 -1.37 -9.70
N GLN A 91 -12.99 -2.62 -9.83
CA GLN A 91 -12.60 -3.70 -8.94
C GLN A 91 -11.11 -3.94 -9.15
N ILE A 92 -10.32 -3.74 -8.09
CA ILE A 92 -8.86 -3.88 -8.14
C ILE A 92 -8.53 -5.30 -7.71
N ASN A 93 -7.82 -6.01 -8.57
CA ASN A 93 -7.27 -7.32 -8.23
C ASN A 93 -6.11 -7.13 -7.26
N ARG A 94 -6.19 -7.76 -6.10
CA ARG A 94 -5.17 -7.71 -5.05
C ARG A 94 -4.42 -9.04 -4.91
N THR A 95 -4.67 -9.98 -5.82
CA THR A 95 -3.91 -11.23 -5.89
C THR A 95 -2.46 -10.89 -6.15
N HIS A 96 -1.56 -11.43 -5.33
CA HIS A 96 -0.14 -11.13 -5.41
C HIS A 96 0.69 -12.37 -5.09
N TYR A 97 1.89 -12.38 -5.67
CA TYR A 97 2.89 -13.42 -5.45
C TYR A 97 4.07 -12.81 -4.72
N ILE A 98 4.38 -13.32 -3.53
CA ILE A 98 5.52 -12.87 -2.74
C ILE A 98 6.72 -13.68 -3.18
N LYS A 99 7.56 -13.07 -4.02
CA LYS A 99 8.83 -13.68 -4.45
C LYS A 99 9.77 -13.88 -3.26
N HIS A 100 9.99 -12.80 -2.52
CA HIS A 100 10.89 -12.79 -1.38
C HIS A 100 10.51 -11.65 -0.42
N LEU A 101 10.46 -11.95 0.88
CA LEU A 101 10.33 -10.96 1.94
C LEU A 101 11.16 -11.37 3.15
N SER A 102 12.17 -10.57 3.47
CA SER A 102 13.03 -10.74 4.65
C SER A 102 13.11 -9.44 5.45
N PHE A 103 13.51 -9.57 6.72
CA PHE A 103 13.89 -8.44 7.56
C PHE A 103 15.40 -8.52 7.80
N GLY A 104 16.09 -7.38 7.78
CA GLY A 104 17.53 -7.35 8.05
C GLY A 104 18.39 -7.93 6.92
N ARG A 105 19.45 -8.65 7.28
CA ARG A 105 20.42 -9.22 6.32
C ARG A 105 20.19 -10.71 6.16
N ASP A 106 20.25 -11.17 4.91
CA ASP A 106 20.20 -12.60 4.59
C ASP A 106 21.48 -13.31 5.07
N TYR A 107 21.32 -14.56 5.51
CA TYR A 107 22.42 -15.44 5.89
C TYR A 107 22.10 -16.89 5.46
N PRO A 108 23.12 -17.75 5.29
CA PRO A 108 22.90 -19.14 4.86
C PRO A 108 21.99 -19.90 5.83
N GLY A 109 20.95 -20.55 5.30
CA GLY A 109 20.00 -21.35 6.07
C GLY A 109 18.80 -20.58 6.63
N ILE A 110 18.66 -19.28 6.35
CA ILE A 110 17.42 -18.55 6.65
C ILE A 110 16.27 -19.11 5.80
N VAL A 111 15.11 -19.32 6.43
CA VAL A 111 13.87 -19.71 5.76
C VAL A 111 12.83 -18.63 6.05
N ASN A 112 12.47 -17.82 5.04
CA ASN A 112 11.44 -16.82 5.18
C ASN A 112 10.06 -17.45 4.87
N PRO A 113 9.08 -17.41 5.79
CA PRO A 113 7.82 -18.13 5.59
C PRO A 113 6.94 -17.64 4.44
N LEU A 114 7.20 -16.45 3.89
CA LEU A 114 6.43 -15.87 2.80
C LEU A 114 7.07 -16.02 1.41
N ASP A 115 8.29 -16.54 1.34
CA ASP A 115 8.98 -16.70 0.07
C ASP A 115 8.25 -17.72 -0.81
N GLY A 116 8.01 -17.34 -2.06
CA GLY A 116 7.31 -18.17 -3.05
C GLY A 116 5.81 -18.37 -2.78
N THR A 117 5.17 -17.53 -1.97
CA THR A 117 3.75 -17.69 -1.63
C THR A 117 2.81 -16.94 -2.57
N ASP A 118 1.76 -17.61 -3.03
CA ASP A 118 0.64 -16.99 -3.76
C ASP A 118 -0.47 -16.59 -2.77
N VAL A 119 -1.00 -15.39 -2.96
CA VAL A 119 -2.04 -14.81 -2.12
C VAL A 119 -3.20 -14.39 -3.01
N THR A 120 -4.20 -15.25 -3.14
CA THR A 120 -5.46 -14.92 -3.81
C THR A 120 -6.28 -14.00 -2.93
N ALA A 121 -6.64 -12.83 -3.43
CA ALA A 121 -7.46 -11.89 -2.67
C ALA A 121 -8.96 -12.13 -2.90
N GLN A 122 -9.71 -12.29 -1.81
CA GLN A 122 -11.16 -12.15 -1.79
C GLN A 122 -11.55 -10.65 -1.64
N GLN A 123 -12.85 -10.35 -1.72
CA GLN A 123 -13.36 -8.97 -1.71
C GLN A 123 -13.13 -8.28 -0.34
N GLY A 124 -12.21 -7.31 -0.23
CA GLY A 124 -12.03 -6.50 0.98
C GLY A 124 -10.59 -6.05 1.26
N LYS A 125 -10.12 -6.20 2.49
CA LYS A 125 -8.73 -5.84 2.87
C LYS A 125 -7.96 -7.11 3.19
N SER A 126 -6.79 -7.28 2.58
CA SER A 126 -5.88 -8.37 2.92
C SER A 126 -4.88 -7.88 3.96
N HIS A 127 -4.84 -8.53 5.12
CA HIS A 127 -3.85 -8.24 6.17
C HIS A 127 -2.92 -9.44 6.38
N ILE A 128 -1.63 -9.18 6.34
CA ILE A 128 -0.58 -10.16 6.64
C ILE A 128 0.14 -9.66 7.88
N PHE A 129 -0.15 -10.26 9.03
CA PHE A 129 0.47 -9.91 10.29
C PHE A 129 1.82 -10.62 10.40
N LEU A 130 2.86 -9.84 10.65
CA LEU A 130 4.22 -10.32 10.82
C LEU A 130 4.66 -10.09 12.26
N SER A 131 5.19 -11.13 12.90
CA SER A 131 5.85 -11.02 14.20
C SER A 131 7.33 -11.32 14.01
N VAL A 132 8.15 -10.29 14.13
CA VAL A 132 9.59 -10.33 13.83
C VAL A 132 10.38 -10.51 15.13
N ASP A 133 11.25 -11.51 15.19
CA ASP A 133 12.23 -11.71 16.24
C ASP A 133 13.47 -10.82 15.94
N PRO A 134 13.76 -9.80 16.77
CA PRO A 134 14.86 -8.85 16.52
C PRO A 134 16.27 -9.41 16.73
N ASN A 135 16.42 -10.69 17.11
CA ASN A 135 17.72 -11.34 17.17
C ASN A 135 18.46 -11.28 15.83
N LEU A 136 19.78 -11.40 15.83
CA LEU A 136 20.72 -11.18 14.69
C LEU A 136 20.24 -11.61 13.29
N THR A 137 19.31 -12.54 13.20
CA THR A 137 18.74 -13.15 12.00
C THR A 137 17.39 -12.59 11.53
N ASN A 138 16.74 -11.70 12.30
CA ASN A 138 15.44 -11.06 12.01
C ASN A 138 14.36 -12.02 11.46
N GLN A 139 14.33 -13.25 11.98
CA GLN A 139 13.32 -14.24 11.59
C GLN A 139 11.92 -13.76 11.97
N PHE A 140 10.89 -14.15 11.22
CA PHE A 140 9.53 -13.74 11.53
C PHE A 140 8.54 -14.88 11.38
N SER A 141 7.47 -14.83 12.16
CA SER A 141 6.29 -15.67 12.01
C SER A 141 5.16 -14.89 11.35
N VAL A 142 4.24 -15.60 10.69
CA VAL A 142 3.20 -15.01 9.85
C VAL A 142 1.83 -15.47 10.31
N THR A 143 0.91 -14.53 10.48
CA THR A 143 -0.52 -14.81 10.63
C THR A 143 -1.30 -14.06 9.56
N ARG A 144 -2.10 -14.75 8.75
CA ARG A 144 -2.90 -14.12 7.69
C ARG A 144 -4.33 -13.90 8.17
N HIS A 145 -4.82 -12.68 7.97
CA HIS A 145 -6.23 -12.35 8.19
C HIS A 145 -6.80 -11.62 6.98
N GLU A 146 -7.84 -12.19 6.39
CA GLU A 146 -8.60 -11.52 5.36
C GLU A 146 -9.91 -10.98 5.94
N LYS A 147 -10.13 -9.67 5.81
CA LYS A 147 -11.41 -9.07 6.16
C LYS A 147 -12.21 -8.88 4.88
N ILE A 148 -13.32 -9.62 4.79
CA ILE A 148 -14.32 -9.40 3.75
C ILE A 148 -15.04 -8.09 4.07
N ALA A 149 -14.97 -7.13 3.17
CA ALA A 149 -15.64 -5.85 3.35
C ALA A 149 -17.13 -6.02 3.04
N ASN A 150 -17.92 -6.43 4.03
CA ASN A 150 -19.37 -6.43 3.92
C ASN A 150 -19.86 -4.98 3.84
N GLY A 151 -20.38 -4.59 2.69
CA GLY A 151 -20.68 -3.20 2.31
C GLY A 151 -21.79 -2.50 3.08
N LEU A 152 -22.09 -2.87 4.32
CA LEU A 152 -23.25 -2.34 5.05
C LEU A 152 -22.92 -1.24 6.07
N LEU A 153 -21.77 -1.23 6.76
CA LEU A 153 -21.52 -0.18 7.77
C LEU A 153 -20.01 0.10 7.94
N GLY A 154 -19.58 1.31 7.63
CA GLY A 154 -18.43 1.98 8.25
C GLY A 154 -17.00 1.54 7.87
N ASP A 155 -16.76 0.33 7.38
CA ASP A 155 -15.39 -0.19 7.16
C ASP A 155 -14.92 -0.18 5.69
N GLN A 156 -15.40 0.79 4.89
CA GLN A 156 -14.80 1.11 3.58
C GLN A 156 -13.43 1.76 3.78
N GLY A 157 -12.47 1.05 4.37
CA GLY A 157 -11.08 1.45 4.24
C GLY A 157 -10.58 1.19 2.83
N LEU A 158 -9.44 1.80 2.51
CA LEU A 158 -8.86 1.74 1.17
C LEU A 158 -8.58 0.28 0.76
N PRO A 159 -8.94 -0.13 -0.47
CA PRO A 159 -8.56 -1.43 -0.96
C PRO A 159 -7.04 -1.51 -1.08
N GLY A 160 -6.44 -2.53 -0.49
CA GLY A 160 -4.99 -2.71 -0.49
C GLY A 160 -4.55 -3.96 0.25
N VAL A 161 -3.25 -4.22 0.19
CA VAL A 161 -2.55 -5.24 0.97
C VAL A 161 -1.84 -4.53 2.11
N PHE A 162 -2.19 -4.87 3.34
CA PHE A 162 -1.65 -4.26 4.55
C PHE A 162 -0.77 -5.27 5.28
N VAL A 163 0.41 -4.84 5.69
CA VAL A 163 1.40 -5.69 6.34
C VAL A 163 1.81 -5.05 7.66
N PRO A 164 0.95 -5.15 8.69
CA PRO A 164 1.36 -4.80 10.05
C PRO A 164 2.46 -5.74 10.51
N TYR A 165 3.52 -5.17 11.09
CA TYR A 165 4.62 -5.91 11.67
C TYR A 165 4.89 -5.44 13.11
N GLU A 166 5.14 -6.40 13.99
CA GLU A 166 5.47 -6.16 15.40
C GLU A 166 6.79 -6.86 15.74
N LEU A 167 7.56 -6.28 16.67
CA LEU A 167 8.78 -6.91 17.17
C LEU A 167 8.45 -7.73 18.42
N SER A 168 8.83 -9.01 18.42
CA SER A 168 8.67 -9.88 19.58
C SER A 168 9.49 -9.35 20.76
N PRO A 169 8.92 -9.29 21.99
CA PRO A 169 9.65 -8.87 23.19
C PRO A 169 10.61 -9.94 23.73
N VAL A 170 10.68 -11.12 23.10
CA VAL A 170 11.47 -12.28 23.57
C VAL A 170 12.78 -12.40 22.78
N MET A 171 13.89 -12.60 23.49
CA MET A 171 15.24 -12.78 22.94
C MET A 171 15.70 -14.24 23.09
N VAL A 172 15.87 -14.94 21.98
CA VAL A 172 16.53 -16.25 21.87
C VAL A 172 18.04 -16.08 21.64
N LYS A 173 18.89 -16.57 22.55
CA LYS A 173 20.35 -16.61 22.37
C LYS A 173 20.77 -18.02 21.93
N LEU A 174 21.38 -18.13 20.76
CA LEU A 174 22.05 -19.37 20.33
C LEU A 174 23.50 -19.33 20.80
N THR A 175 23.88 -20.27 21.66
CA THR A 175 25.27 -20.52 22.06
C THR A 175 25.71 -21.84 21.44
N GLU A 176 26.67 -21.77 20.52
CA GLU A 176 27.30 -22.94 19.92
C GLU A 176 28.46 -23.37 20.83
N GLU A 177 28.33 -24.52 21.51
CA GLU A 177 29.46 -25.16 22.19
C GLU A 177 30.09 -26.18 21.25
N HIS A 178 31.32 -25.91 20.82
CA HIS A 178 32.17 -26.94 20.20
C HIS A 178 32.59 -27.93 21.30
N ARG A 179 32.25 -29.21 21.12
CA ARG A 179 32.73 -30.30 21.96
C ARG A 179 33.79 -31.12 21.22
#